data_AF-A0A928QTH4-F1
#
_entry.id   AF-A0A928QTH4-F1
#
_cell.length_a   1.000
_cell.length_b   1.000
_cell.length_c   1.000
_cell.angle_alpha   90.00
_cell.angle_beta   90.00
_cell.angle_gamma   90.00
#
_symmetry.space_group_name_H-M   'P 1'
#
loop_
_entity.id
_entity.type
_entity.pdbx_description
1 polymer ?
#
loop_
_entity_poly.entity_id
_entity_poly.type
_entity_poly.pdbx_seq_one_letter_code
_entity_poly.pdbx_strand_id
1 'polypeptide(L)'
;MTKKQNVLIQLSAYLLLGGGYFLCRYGLLSLHGMHQWPWILFVVGLLVLAIFAVCRKPIAMLLTGAGYLISFFLGVLFQSDGVDPGGGRTNNLWIIWTVAYAVILLLSFPVDAAYHQWKEKRAK
;
A
#
# COMPACT_ATOMS: atom_id res chain seq x y z
N MET A 1 -8.85 21.60 -3.21
CA MET A 1 -8.09 21.41 -1.95
C MET A 1 -7.10 22.55 -1.87
N THR A 2 -6.80 23.03 -0.66
CA THR A 2 -5.78 24.07 -0.51
C THR A 2 -4.38 23.48 -0.75
N LYS A 3 -3.41 24.32 -1.13
CA LYS A 3 -2.01 23.90 -1.31
C LYS A 3 -1.46 23.22 -0.04
N LYS A 4 -1.79 23.75 1.14
CA LYS A 4 -1.41 23.19 2.44
C LYS A 4 -1.97 21.78 2.65
N GLN A 5 -3.25 21.56 2.33
CA GLN A 5 -3.88 20.24 2.44
C GLN A 5 -3.19 19.20 1.55
N ASN A 6 -2.84 19.57 0.30
CA ASN A 6 -2.15 18.64 -0.61
C ASN A 6 -0.78 18.25 -0.08
N VAL A 7 0.01 19.20 0.43
CA VAL A 7 1.34 18.91 1.02
C VAL A 7 1.21 17.99 2.23
N LEU A 8 0.23 18.25 3.11
CA LEU A 8 -0.02 17.37 4.26
C LEU A 8 -0.35 15.93 3.83
N ILE A 9 -1.21 15.77 2.81
CA ILE A 9 -1.56 14.44 2.29
C ILE A 9 -0.32 13.73 1.71
N GLN A 10 0.53 14.45 0.98
CA GLN A 10 1.77 13.89 0.44
C GLN A 10 2.70 13.39 1.55
N LEU A 11 2.94 14.21 2.58
CA LEU A 11 3.78 13.84 3.71
C LEU A 11 3.20 12.64 4.47
N SER A 12 1.89 12.62 4.71
CA SER A 12 1.21 11.49 5.34
C SER A 12 1.34 10.21 4.52
N ALA A 13 1.26 10.27 3.20
CA ALA A 13 1.42 9.11 2.33
C ALA A 13 2.83 8.50 2.44
N TYR A 14 3.87 9.33 2.43
CA TYR A 14 5.24 8.87 2.64
C TYR A 14 5.47 8.32 4.05
N LEU A 15 4.90 8.97 5.07
CA LEU A 15 4.98 8.49 6.45
C LEU A 15 4.29 7.13 6.61
N LEU A 16 3.12 6.94 6.02
CA LEU A 16 2.38 5.67 6.06
C LEU A 16 3.16 4.55 5.36
N LEU A 17 3.71 4.82 4.17
CA LEU A 17 4.50 3.83 3.45
C LEU A 17 5.79 3.50 4.20
N GLY A 18 6.56 4.51 4.61
CA GLY A 18 7.83 4.34 5.31
C GLY A 18 7.65 3.71 6.69
N GLY A 19 6.72 4.22 7.49
CA GLY A 19 6.37 3.66 8.79
C GLY A 19 5.83 2.24 8.66
N GLY A 20 4.97 1.99 7.66
CA GLY A 20 4.47 0.66 7.37
C GLY A 20 5.57 -0.32 6.99
N TYR A 21 6.53 0.11 6.17
CA TYR A 21 7.71 -0.67 5.83
C TYR A 21 8.55 -1.03 7.05
N PHE A 22 8.89 -0.06 7.91
CA PHE A 22 9.66 -0.34 9.13
C PHE A 22 8.91 -1.28 10.06
N LEU A 23 7.60 -1.07 10.22
CA LEU A 23 6.74 -1.93 11.03
C LEU A 23 6.72 -3.36 10.49
N CYS A 24 6.43 -3.57 9.20
CA CYS A 24 6.39 -4.90 8.60
C CYS A 24 7.78 -5.55 8.60
N ARG A 25 8.83 -4.84 8.21
CA ARG A 25 10.18 -5.41 8.09
C ARG A 25 10.80 -5.83 9.42
N TYR A 26 10.56 -5.08 10.49
CA TYR A 26 11.23 -5.29 11.78
C TYR A 26 10.25 -5.64 12.90
N GLY A 27 9.16 -4.88 13.06
CA GLY A 27 8.22 -5.07 14.16
C GLY A 27 7.32 -6.29 14.01
N LEU A 28 6.93 -6.64 12.78
CA LEU A 28 6.01 -7.74 12.47
C LEU A 28 6.69 -8.89 11.73
N LEU A 29 8.03 -8.96 11.78
CA LEU A 29 8.82 -9.97 11.08
C LEU A 29 8.39 -11.39 11.46
N SER A 30 8.01 -11.64 12.71
CA SER A 30 7.56 -12.95 13.19
C SER A 30 6.28 -13.45 12.50
N LEU A 31 5.47 -12.56 11.90
CA LEU A 31 4.22 -12.92 11.24
C LEU A 31 4.42 -13.45 9.82
N HIS A 32 5.51 -13.08 9.14
CA HIS A 32 5.73 -13.44 7.73
C HIS A 32 7.13 -14.01 7.44
N GLY A 33 8.11 -13.81 8.32
CA GLY A 33 9.43 -14.44 8.27
C GLY A 33 10.37 -14.00 7.15
N MET A 34 10.03 -12.96 6.37
CA MET A 34 10.76 -12.59 5.14
C MET A 34 11.26 -11.15 5.18
N HIS A 35 12.58 -10.93 5.14
CA HIS A 35 13.12 -9.56 5.05
C HIS A 35 12.99 -8.93 3.67
N GLN A 36 13.11 -9.72 2.60
CA GLN A 36 13.15 -9.20 1.23
C GLN A 36 11.78 -8.70 0.76
N TRP A 37 10.71 -9.42 1.09
CA TRP A 37 9.37 -9.12 0.58
C TRP A 37 8.83 -7.73 0.97
N PRO A 38 8.91 -7.31 2.26
CA PRO A 38 8.56 -5.94 2.66
C PRO A 38 9.30 -4.86 1.88
N TRP A 39 10.58 -5.10 1.53
CA TRP A 39 11.40 -4.15 0.78
C TRP A 39 10.98 -4.03 -0.68
N ILE A 40 10.67 -5.14 -1.34
CA ILE A 40 10.19 -5.14 -2.72
C ILE A 40 8.91 -4.31 -2.83
N LEU A 41 7.93 -4.60 -1.97
CA LEU A 41 6.65 -3.87 -1.96
C LEU A 41 6.83 -2.39 -1.59
N PHE A 42 7.79 -2.07 -0.70
CA PHE A 42 8.12 -0.69 -0.35
C PHE A 42 8.69 0.08 -1.54
N VAL A 43 9.65 -0.49 -2.28
CA VAL A 43 10.24 0.15 -3.45
C VAL A 43 9.18 0.37 -4.54
N VAL A 44 8.33 -0.62 -4.80
CA VAL A 44 7.20 -0.47 -5.72
C VAL A 44 6.28 0.67 -5.29
N GLY A 45 5.86 0.69 -4.01
CA GLY A 45 5.03 1.75 -3.45
C GLY A 45 5.67 3.13 -3.57
N LEU A 46 6.99 3.23 -3.37
CA LEU A 46 7.73 4.49 -3.45
C LEU A 46 7.76 5.03 -4.88
N LEU A 47 7.96 4.16 -5.88
CA LEU A 47 7.90 4.52 -7.29
C LEU A 47 6.50 5.02 -7.68
N VAL A 48 5.45 4.32 -7.22
CA VAL A 48 4.06 4.76 -7.47
C VAL A 48 3.76 6.10 -6.80
N LEU A 49 4.21 6.33 -5.55
CA LEU A 49 4.09 7.63 -4.89
C LEU A 49 4.77 8.75 -5.68
N ALA A 50 5.97 8.51 -6.21
CA ALA A 50 6.68 9.49 -7.02
C ALA A 50 5.89 9.87 -8.29
N ILE A 51 5.32 8.87 -8.98
CA ILE A 51 4.46 9.09 -10.15
C ILE A 51 3.23 9.93 -9.77
N PHE A 52 2.52 9.57 -8.71
CA PHE A 52 1.33 10.31 -8.28
C PHE A 52 1.63 11.70 -7.73
N ALA A 53 2.81 11.93 -7.15
CA ALA A 53 3.26 13.26 -6.76
C ALA A 53 3.41 14.19 -7.97
N VAL A 54 4.05 13.71 -9.05
CA VAL A 54 4.20 14.44 -10.32
C VAL A 54 2.82 14.70 -10.95
N CYS A 55 1.95 13.69 -10.97
CA CYS A 55 0.58 13.79 -11.50
C CYS A 55 -0.38 14.59 -10.59
N ARG A 56 0.07 15.06 -9.42
CA ARG A 56 -0.73 15.76 -8.40
C ARG A 56 -2.02 15.03 -8.02
N LYS A 57 -1.90 13.73 -7.69
CA LYS A 57 -3.00 12.82 -7.31
C LYS A 57 -2.97 12.51 -5.81
N PRO A 58 -3.40 13.43 -4.93
CA PRO A 58 -3.19 13.30 -3.49
C PRO A 58 -3.97 12.13 -2.86
N ILE A 59 -5.18 11.83 -3.33
CA ILE A 59 -5.94 10.68 -2.81
C ILE A 59 -5.28 9.37 -3.23
N ALA A 60 -4.81 9.29 -4.48
CA ALA A 60 -4.07 8.12 -4.96
C ALA A 60 -2.77 7.89 -4.16
N MET A 61 -2.06 8.97 -3.79
CA MET A 61 -0.90 8.88 -2.90
C MET A 61 -1.27 8.33 -1.53
N LEU A 62 -2.35 8.84 -0.91
CA LEU A 62 -2.79 8.37 0.40
C LEU A 62 -3.15 6.88 0.37
N LEU A 63 -3.87 6.44 -0.66
CA LEU A 63 -4.23 5.03 -0.87
C LEU A 63 -2.99 4.15 -1.10
N THR A 64 -1.99 4.66 -1.81
CA THR A 64 -0.71 3.95 -2.00
C THR A 64 0.03 3.74 -0.69
N GLY A 65 0.09 4.77 0.17
CA GLY A 65 0.76 4.69 1.47
C GLY A 65 0.01 3.81 2.48
N ALA A 66 -1.29 4.06 2.67
CA ALA A 66 -2.13 3.27 3.57
C ALA A 66 -2.30 1.82 3.07
N GLY A 67 -2.37 1.64 1.76
CA GLY A 67 -2.57 0.37 1.09
C GLY A 67 -1.52 -0.67 1.44
N TYR A 68 -0.29 -0.25 1.71
CA TYR A 68 0.80 -1.15 2.11
C TYR A 68 0.45 -1.91 3.40
N LEU A 69 -0.02 -1.19 4.43
CA LEU A 69 -0.44 -1.80 5.70
C LEU A 69 -1.78 -2.52 5.57
N ILE A 70 -2.75 -1.94 4.87
CA ILE A 70 -4.06 -2.56 4.66
C ILE A 70 -3.88 -3.94 4.01
N SER A 71 -3.10 -4.02 2.95
CA SER A 71 -2.82 -5.27 2.24
C SER A 71 -2.03 -6.27 3.08
N PHE A 72 -1.12 -5.81 3.94
CA PHE A 72 -0.42 -6.69 4.89
C PHE A 72 -1.41 -7.35 5.85
N PHE A 73 -2.29 -6.56 6.46
CA PHE A 73 -3.28 -7.11 7.40
C PHE A 73 -4.32 -8.00 6.72
N LEU A 74 -4.67 -7.74 5.45
CA LEU A 74 -5.43 -8.70 4.65
C LEU A 74 -4.66 -10.02 4.47
N GLY A 75 -3.36 -9.95 4.22
CA GLY A 75 -2.48 -11.13 4.21
C GLY A 75 -2.53 -11.89 5.54
N VAL A 76 -2.39 -11.20 6.67
CA VAL A 76 -2.46 -11.82 8.00
C VAL A 76 -3.82 -12.46 8.27
N LEU A 77 -4.92 -11.83 7.82
CA LEU A 77 -6.29 -12.30 8.05
C LEU A 77 -6.64 -13.53 7.21
N PHE A 78 -6.16 -13.58 5.97
CA PHE A 78 -6.54 -14.62 5.00
C PHE A 78 -5.44 -15.64 4.71
N GLN A 79 -4.30 -15.57 5.40
CA GLN A 79 -3.22 -16.54 5.23
C GLN A 79 -3.65 -17.97 5.59
N SER A 80 -3.01 -18.92 4.96
CA SER A 80 -3.08 -20.33 5.26
C SER A 80 -1.70 -20.95 5.13
N ASP A 81 -1.39 -21.85 6.06
CA ASP A 81 -0.18 -22.68 5.99
C ASP A 81 -0.38 -23.85 5.01
N GLY A 82 0.72 -24.28 4.40
CA GLY A 82 0.77 -25.42 3.48
C GLY A 82 2.08 -26.19 3.63
N VAL A 83 2.26 -27.20 2.79
CA VAL A 83 3.47 -28.03 2.74
C VAL A 83 3.93 -28.13 1.28
N ASP A 84 5.20 -27.87 1.02
CA ASP A 84 5.79 -28.05 -0.30
C ASP A 84 6.08 -29.55 -0.59
N PRO A 85 6.38 -29.93 -1.85
CA PRO A 85 6.68 -31.33 -2.18
C PRO A 85 7.89 -31.93 -1.45
N GLY A 86 8.76 -31.10 -0.87
CA GLY A 86 9.90 -31.51 -0.05
C GLY A 86 9.59 -31.62 1.45
N GLY A 87 8.33 -31.42 1.86
CA GLY A 87 7.91 -31.46 3.26
C GLY A 87 8.14 -30.14 4.03
N GLY A 88 8.58 -29.08 3.36
CA GLY A 88 8.79 -27.77 3.96
C GLY A 88 7.48 -27.04 4.23
N ARG A 89 7.37 -26.39 5.38
CA ARG A 89 6.19 -25.55 5.70
C ARG A 89 6.20 -24.29 4.83
N THR A 90 5.09 -24.02 4.17
CA THR A 90 4.87 -22.81 3.38
C THR A 90 3.73 -21.98 3.95
N ASN A 91 3.69 -20.69 3.61
CA ASN A 91 2.62 -19.77 4.00
C ASN A 91 2.36 -18.79 2.84
N ASN A 92 1.10 -18.52 2.54
CA ASN A 92 0.69 -17.71 1.39
C ASN A 92 0.48 -16.21 1.70
N LEU A 93 0.78 -15.73 2.91
CA LEU A 93 0.61 -14.33 3.32
C LEU A 93 1.24 -13.37 2.31
N TRP A 94 2.45 -13.69 1.83
CA TRP A 94 3.17 -12.84 0.88
C TRP A 94 2.45 -12.69 -0.45
N ILE A 95 1.76 -13.75 -0.91
CA ILE A 95 0.98 -13.73 -2.15
C ILE A 95 -0.23 -12.81 -1.96
N ILE A 96 -0.98 -13.02 -0.87
CA ILE A 96 -2.17 -12.23 -0.55
C ILE A 96 -1.80 -10.76 -0.39
N TRP A 97 -0.72 -10.48 0.35
CA TRP A 97 -0.21 -9.13 0.54
C TRP A 97 0.12 -8.46 -0.80
N THR A 98 0.83 -9.16 -1.68
CA THR A 98 1.21 -8.65 -3.01
C THR A 98 -0.01 -8.36 -3.87
N VAL A 99 -0.94 -9.31 -3.97
CA VAL A 99 -2.14 -9.19 -4.81
C VAL A 99 -3.04 -8.07 -4.28
N ALA A 100 -3.30 -8.03 -2.97
CA ALA A 100 -4.10 -6.99 -2.36
C ALA A 100 -3.46 -5.61 -2.56
N TYR A 101 -2.13 -5.49 -2.40
CA TYR A 101 -1.47 -4.22 -2.63
C TYR A 101 -1.55 -3.78 -4.09
N ALA A 102 -1.30 -4.69 -5.04
CA ALA A 102 -1.41 -4.41 -6.47
C ALA A 102 -2.83 -3.94 -6.85
N VAL A 103 -3.87 -4.58 -6.32
CA VAL A 103 -5.26 -4.13 -6.52
C VAL A 103 -5.48 -2.72 -6.00
N ILE A 104 -4.98 -2.40 -4.80
CA ILE A 104 -5.09 -1.04 -4.25
C ILE A 104 -4.35 -0.02 -5.15
N LEU A 105 -3.15 -0.34 -5.62
CA LEU A 105 -2.38 0.55 -6.52
C LEU A 105 -3.14 0.82 -7.82
N LEU A 106 -3.71 -0.22 -8.44
CA LEU A 106 -4.50 -0.11 -9.66
C LEU A 106 -5.77 0.73 -9.47
N LEU A 107 -6.46 0.55 -8.34
CA LEU A 107 -7.68 1.28 -8.02
C LEU A 107 -7.43 2.71 -7.53
N SER A 108 -6.21 3.03 -7.08
CA SER A 108 -5.88 4.34 -6.51
C SER A 108 -6.09 5.50 -7.50
N PHE A 109 -5.73 5.30 -8.78
CA PHE A 109 -5.91 6.31 -9.82
C PHE A 109 -7.39 6.63 -10.14
N PRO A 110 -8.24 5.64 -10.48
CA PRO A 110 -9.65 5.92 -10.76
C PRO A 110 -10.41 6.44 -9.53
N VAL A 111 -10.06 6.01 -8.31
CA VAL A 111 -10.68 6.54 -7.09
C VAL A 111 -10.36 8.01 -6.88
N ASP A 112 -9.10 8.43 -7.10
CA ASP A 112 -8.71 9.83 -7.05
C ASP A 112 -9.48 10.67 -8.09
N ALA A 113 -9.56 10.18 -9.33
CA ALA A 113 -10.34 10.83 -10.39
C ALA A 113 -11.82 10.98 -10.02
N ALA A 114 -12.45 9.92 -9.51
CA ALA A 114 -13.84 9.93 -9.09
C ALA A 114 -14.09 10.90 -7.92
N TYR A 115 -13.18 10.95 -6.95
CA TYR A 115 -13.26 11.89 -5.82
C TYR A 115 -13.26 13.34 -6.30
N HIS A 116 -12.37 13.68 -7.23
CA HIS A 116 -12.25 15.01 -7.78
C HIS A 116 -13.49 15.42 -8.58
N GLN A 117 -14.00 14.55 -9.45
CA GLN A 117 -15.25 14.80 -10.19
C GLN A 117 -16.45 15.01 -9.26
N TRP A 118 -16.59 14.17 -8.23
CA TRP A 118 -17.68 14.28 -7.26
C TRP A 118 -17.62 15.62 -6.50
N LYS A 119 -16.42 16.05 -6.12
CA LYS A 119 -16.20 17.31 -5.41
C LYS A 119 -16.54 18.53 -6.26
N GLU A 120 -16.17 18.53 -7.54
CA GLU A 120 -16.49 19.61 -8.48
C GLU A 120 -18.01 19.75 -8.69
N LYS A 121 -18.74 18.62 -8.78
CA LYS A 121 -20.20 18.63 -8.90
C LYS A 121 -20.92 19.23 -7.69
N ARG A 122 -20.36 19.13 -6.49
CA ARG A 122 -20.95 19.67 -5.25
C ARG A 122 -20.58 21.12 -4.94
N ALA A 123 -19.60 21.66 -5.65
CA ALA A 123 -19.18 23.05 -5.50
C ALA A 123 -19.94 24.01 -6.44
N LYS A 124 -20.72 23.46 -7.37
CA LYS A 124 -21.67 24.16 -8.23
C LYS A 124 -23.05 24.07 -7.61
#